data_AF-A0A815YJQ7-F1
#
_entry.id   AF-A0A815YJQ7-F1
#
_cell.length_a   1.000
_cell.length_b   1.000
_cell.length_c   1.000
_cell.angle_alpha   90.00
_cell.angle_beta   90.00
_cell.angle_gamma   90.00
#
_symmetry.space_group_name_H-M   'P 1'
#
loop_
_entity.id
_entity.type
_entity.pdbx_description
1 polymer ?
#
loop_
_entity_poly.entity_id
_entity_poly.type
_entity_poly.pdbx_seq_one_letter_code
_entity_poly.pdbx_strand_id
1 'polypeptide(L)'
;MAITSLHFYLDQVADVFGSFYVPLSCRLIEEGLINEQKLLQFQHELIQRGYPGAEDLFQQRSSGMSTRSQYHDNQQSILIVFIGGCTQSEINALRMLAMSKSNTKLQFYFAPTNLWTHTRLLQEIETSQ
;
A
#
# COMPACT_ATOMS: atom_id res chain seq x y z
N MET A 1 19.46 -7.72 -10.09
CA MET A 1 19.52 -7.10 -8.75
C MET A 1 18.14 -6.73 -8.18
N ALA A 2 17.17 -6.30 -8.99
CA ALA A 2 15.83 -5.93 -8.49
C ALA A 2 14.98 -7.12 -7.96
N ILE A 3 15.11 -8.31 -8.56
CA ILE A 3 14.32 -9.50 -8.20
C ILE A 3 14.66 -9.99 -6.78
N THR A 4 15.94 -9.94 -6.39
CA THR A 4 16.40 -10.35 -5.07
C THR A 4 15.97 -9.38 -3.96
N SER A 5 15.95 -8.07 -4.24
CA SER A 5 15.38 -7.10 -3.31
C SER A 5 13.88 -7.33 -3.10
N LEU A 6 13.12 -7.58 -4.18
CA LEU A 6 11.67 -7.84 -4.09
C LEU A 6 11.36 -9.05 -3.20
N HIS A 7 12.13 -10.13 -3.33
CA HIS A 7 11.96 -11.33 -2.51
C HIS A 7 12.23 -11.05 -1.01
N PHE A 8 13.23 -10.22 -0.70
CA PHE A 8 13.58 -9.89 0.68
C PHE A 8 12.57 -8.97 1.39
N TYR A 9 11.87 -8.10 0.64
CA TYR A 9 10.78 -7.28 1.19
C TYR A 9 9.51 -8.10 1.39
N LEU A 10 9.24 -9.03 0.48
CA LEU A 10 8.13 -9.97 0.56
C LEU A 10 8.20 -10.84 1.81
N ASP A 11 9.37 -11.39 2.14
CA ASP A 11 9.55 -12.26 3.30
C ASP A 11 9.14 -11.52 4.61
N GLN A 12 9.46 -10.23 4.74
CA GLN A 12 9.18 -9.46 5.96
C GLN A 12 7.71 -9.04 6.12
N VAL A 13 7.02 -8.72 5.02
CA VAL A 13 5.58 -8.45 5.06
C VAL A 13 4.82 -9.75 5.33
N ALA A 14 5.28 -10.87 4.75
CA ALA A 14 4.71 -12.18 4.96
C ALA A 14 4.91 -12.68 6.41
N ASP A 15 6.01 -12.33 7.08
CA ASP A 15 6.26 -12.70 8.49
C ASP A 15 5.15 -12.26 9.44
N VAL A 16 4.52 -11.10 9.19
CA VAL A 16 3.38 -10.62 9.99
C VAL A 16 2.16 -11.55 9.88
N PHE A 17 2.09 -12.32 8.81
CA PHE A 17 1.00 -13.24 8.49
C PHE A 17 1.45 -14.71 8.51
N GLY A 18 2.60 -15.01 9.14
CA GLY A 18 3.12 -16.37 9.26
C GLY A 18 3.68 -16.95 7.97
N SER A 19 4.12 -16.10 7.04
CA SER A 19 4.84 -16.45 5.80
C SER A 19 4.05 -17.27 4.76
N PHE A 20 2.77 -17.57 5.01
CA PHE A 20 1.89 -18.30 4.06
C PHE A 20 0.99 -17.37 3.24
N TYR A 21 0.86 -16.11 3.62
CA TYR A 21 -0.06 -15.16 3.03
C TYR A 21 0.50 -13.74 3.10
N VAL A 22 0.21 -12.94 2.09
CA VAL A 22 0.43 -11.49 2.09
C VAL A 22 -0.87 -10.84 1.62
N PRO A 23 -1.43 -9.87 2.38
CA PRO A 23 -2.60 -9.14 1.94
C PRO A 23 -2.38 -8.47 0.59
N LEU A 24 -3.36 -8.62 -0.30
CA LEU A 24 -3.35 -7.98 -1.61
C LEU A 24 -3.13 -6.47 -1.50
N SER A 25 -3.73 -5.82 -0.50
CA SER A 25 -3.57 -4.40 -0.19
C SER A 25 -2.10 -4.02 0.05
N CYS A 26 -1.39 -4.75 0.91
CA CYS A 26 0.04 -4.55 1.18
C CYS A 26 0.87 -4.76 -0.08
N ARG A 27 0.54 -5.78 -0.88
CA ARG A 27 1.26 -6.09 -2.12
C ARG A 27 1.11 -5.02 -3.20
N LEU A 28 -0.09 -4.46 -3.35
CA LEU A 28 -0.35 -3.39 -4.30
C LEU A 28 0.43 -2.12 -3.94
N ILE A 29 0.45 -1.77 -2.65
CA ILE A 29 1.22 -0.63 -2.16
C ILE A 29 2.71 -0.86 -2.43
N GLU A 30 3.24 -2.03 -2.09
CA GLU A 30 4.64 -2.38 -2.34
C GLU A 30 5.04 -2.25 -3.82
N GLU A 31 4.26 -2.85 -4.73
CA GLU A 31 4.53 -2.77 -6.17
C GLU A 31 4.45 -1.32 -6.67
N GLY A 32 3.50 -0.52 -6.17
CA GLY A 32 3.39 0.90 -6.47
C GLY A 32 4.62 1.72 -6.01
N LEU A 33 5.22 1.35 -4.88
CA LEU A 33 6.43 1.98 -4.35
C LEU A 33 7.70 1.61 -5.10
N ILE A 34 7.67 0.55 -5.90
CA ILE A 34 8.83 0.08 -6.68
C ILE A 34 8.71 0.59 -8.12
N ASN A 35 7.51 0.51 -8.70
CA ASN A 35 7.27 0.89 -10.08
C ASN A 35 5.88 1.51 -10.24
N GLU A 36 5.83 2.84 -10.14
CA GLU A 36 4.60 3.61 -10.38
C GLU A 36 3.94 3.25 -11.73
N GLN A 37 4.73 3.03 -12.78
CA GLN A 37 4.18 2.68 -14.11
C GLN A 37 3.51 1.30 -14.14
N LYS A 38 4.01 0.35 -13.37
CA LYS A 38 3.42 -0.99 -13.28
C LYS A 38 2.08 -0.95 -12.54
N LEU A 39 1.97 -0.11 -11.51
CA LEU A 39 0.70 0.13 -10.82
C LEU A 39 -0.33 0.77 -11.76
N LEU A 40 0.07 1.73 -12.60
CA LEU A 40 -0.81 2.34 -13.60
C LEU A 40 -1.32 1.32 -14.63
N GLN A 41 -0.44 0.44 -15.11
CA GLN A 41 -0.84 -0.64 -16.03
C GLN A 41 -1.85 -1.58 -15.36
N PHE A 42 -1.59 -1.97 -14.12
CA PHE A 42 -2.50 -2.82 -13.35
C PHE A 42 -3.86 -2.15 -13.09
N GLN A 43 -3.88 -0.87 -12.74
CA GLN A 43 -5.11 -0.09 -12.59
C GLN A 43 -5.90 -0.04 -13.89
N HIS A 44 -5.24 0.25 -15.02
CA HIS A 44 -5.88 0.28 -16.33
C HIS A 44 -6.48 -1.08 -16.71
N GLU A 45 -5.79 -2.17 -16.36
CA GLU A 45 -6.29 -3.53 -16.53
C GLU A 45 -7.53 -3.81 -15.65
N LEU A 46 -7.52 -3.38 -14.39
CA LEU A 46 -8.69 -3.51 -13.50
C LEU A 46 -9.91 -2.74 -14.02
N ILE A 47 -9.70 -1.54 -14.56
CA ILE A 47 -10.75 -0.72 -15.18
C ILE A 47 -11.32 -1.45 -16.41
N GLN A 48 -10.46 -1.95 -17.30
CA GLN A 48 -10.89 -2.71 -18.49
C GLN A 48 -11.67 -3.97 -18.15
N ARG A 49 -11.32 -4.62 -17.04
CA ARG A 49 -12.01 -5.82 -16.53
C ARG A 49 -13.29 -5.50 -15.76
N GLY A 50 -13.65 -4.22 -15.60
CA GLY A 50 -14.85 -3.79 -14.91
C GLY A 50 -14.82 -4.06 -13.40
N TYR A 51 -13.63 -4.05 -12.78
CA TYR A 51 -13.52 -4.26 -11.35
C TYR A 51 -14.23 -3.13 -10.59
N PRO A 52 -15.10 -3.43 -9.62
CA PRO A 52 -15.87 -2.41 -8.91
C PRO A 52 -14.95 -1.44 -8.18
N GLY A 53 -15.20 -0.14 -8.37
CA GLY A 53 -14.41 0.94 -7.75
C GLY A 53 -13.04 1.19 -8.39
N ALA A 54 -12.72 0.56 -9.52
CA ALA A 54 -11.54 0.93 -10.30
C ALA A 54 -11.83 2.23 -11.07
N GLU A 55 -11.31 3.35 -10.57
CA GLU A 55 -11.34 4.65 -11.25
C GLU A 55 -9.93 5.07 -11.63
N ASP A 56 -9.79 5.92 -12.66
CA ASP A 56 -8.50 6.47 -13.07
C ASP A 56 -8.09 7.60 -12.11
N LEU A 57 -7.18 7.31 -11.19
CA LEU A 57 -6.89 8.17 -10.02
C LEU A 57 -5.64 9.04 -10.18
N PHE A 58 -5.01 9.09 -11.36
CA PHE A 58 -3.82 9.90 -11.57
C PHE A 58 -4.08 11.10 -12.49
N GLN A 59 -4.61 12.20 -11.91
CA GLN A 59 -4.50 13.51 -12.54
C GLN A 59 -3.10 14.09 -12.33
N GLN A 60 -2.42 14.26 -13.47
CA GLN A 60 -1.23 15.05 -13.76
C GLN A 60 -0.45 15.60 -12.56
N ARG A 61 0.84 15.24 -12.47
CA ARG A 61 1.85 16.11 -11.85
C ARG A 61 1.67 17.49 -12.49
N SER A 62 1.08 18.44 -11.77
CA SER A 62 0.95 19.81 -12.25
C SER A 62 2.36 20.30 -12.54
N SER A 63 2.62 20.60 -13.80
CA SER A 63 3.90 21.11 -14.31
C SER A 63 4.13 22.57 -13.88
N GLY A 64 3.95 22.86 -12.59
CA GLY A 64 3.77 24.20 -12.07
C GLY A 64 4.15 24.40 -10.61
N MET A 65 4.99 23.54 -10.02
CA MET A 65 5.63 23.85 -8.74
C MET A 65 7.03 23.26 -8.69
N SER A 66 7.93 23.89 -9.45
CA SER A 66 9.37 23.78 -9.28
C SER A 66 9.82 24.48 -8.00
N THR A 67 9.32 24.04 -6.85
CA THR A 67 10.08 24.10 -5.61
C THR A 67 10.51 22.68 -5.32
N ARG A 68 11.45 22.21 -6.16
CA ARG A 68 12.42 21.20 -5.74
C ARG A 68 13.18 21.84 -4.59
N SER A 69 12.58 21.79 -3.40
CA SER A 69 13.30 22.00 -2.16
C SER A 69 14.46 21.03 -2.25
N GLN A 70 15.65 21.58 -2.43
CA GLN A 70 16.91 20.89 -2.29
C GLN A 70 17.11 20.57 -0.80
N TYR A 71 16.12 19.93 -0.17
CA TYR A 71 16.32 19.22 1.06
C TYR A 71 16.84 17.86 0.65
N HIS A 72 18.15 17.76 0.83
CA HIS A 72 18.94 16.55 0.83
C HIS A 72 18.48 15.65 1.99
N ASP A 73 17.21 15.28 2.03
CA ASP A 73 16.65 14.39 3.04
C ASP A 73 16.09 13.17 2.34
N ASN A 74 16.69 12.04 2.69
CA ASN A 74 16.45 10.73 2.11
C ASN A 74 15.08 10.17 2.54
N GLN A 75 14.07 11.01 2.76
CA GLN A 75 12.79 10.70 3.41
C GLN A 75 11.60 11.00 2.51
N GLN A 76 10.78 9.97 2.24
CA GLN A 76 9.56 10.06 1.44
C GLN A 76 8.34 9.77 2.32
N SER A 77 7.45 10.75 2.45
CA SER A 77 6.20 10.63 3.21
C SER A 77 5.04 10.18 2.33
N ILE A 78 4.28 9.18 2.79
CA ILE A 78 3.20 8.55 2.03
C ILE A 78 1.98 8.39 2.93
N LEU A 79 0.85 8.92 2.46
CA LEU A 79 -0.46 8.74 3.10
C LEU A 79 -1.17 7.55 2.46
N ILE A 80 -1.55 6.57 3.27
CA ILE A 80 -2.26 5.37 2.86
C ILE A 80 -3.68 5.45 3.45
N VAL A 81 -4.66 5.54 2.56
CA VAL A 81 -6.08 5.62 2.92
C VAL A 81 -6.72 4.27 2.66
N PHE A 82 -7.33 3.68 3.69
CA PHE A 82 -8.08 2.42 3.57
C PHE A 82 -9.57 2.74 3.63
N ILE A 83 -10.23 2.72 2.48
CA ILE A 83 -11.68 2.90 2.35
C ILE A 83 -12.34 1.55 2.56
N GLY A 84 -13.30 1.49 3.48
CA GLY A 84 -13.88 0.23 3.91
C GLY A 84 -13.04 -0.47 4.98
N GLY A 85 -12.06 0.23 5.56
CA GLY A 85 -11.26 -0.18 6.73
C GLY A 85 -10.07 -1.09 6.44
N CYS A 86 -9.24 -1.31 7.47
CA CYS A 86 -8.10 -2.22 7.41
C CYS A 86 -7.85 -2.91 8.74
N THR A 87 -7.03 -3.94 8.71
CA THR A 87 -6.60 -4.70 9.88
C THR A 87 -5.31 -4.13 10.48
N GLN A 88 -5.11 -4.36 11.77
CA GLN A 88 -3.85 -3.97 12.43
C GLN A 88 -2.64 -4.71 11.86
N SER A 89 -2.83 -5.94 11.36
CA SER A 89 -1.78 -6.71 10.71
C SER A 89 -1.33 -6.06 9.40
N GLU A 90 -2.24 -5.53 8.59
CA GLU A 90 -1.87 -4.78 7.37
C GLU A 90 -1.07 -3.51 7.70
N ILE A 91 -1.50 -2.74 8.71
CA ILE A 91 -0.77 -1.56 9.18
C ILE A 91 0.64 -1.95 9.65
N ASN A 92 0.76 -3.02 10.43
CA ASN A 92 2.05 -3.46 10.97
C ASN A 92 2.99 -3.95 9.86
N ALA A 93 2.46 -4.68 8.88
CA ALA A 93 3.25 -5.15 7.75
C ALA A 93 3.77 -4.00 6.88
N LEU A 94 2.95 -2.97 6.66
CA LEU A 94 3.38 -1.75 5.97
C LEU A 94 4.39 -0.94 6.78
N ARG A 95 4.27 -0.89 8.11
CA ARG A 95 5.30 -0.28 8.97
C ARG A 95 6.65 -1.02 8.85
N MET A 96 6.64 -2.35 8.81
CA MET A 96 7.85 -3.15 8.58
C MET A 96 8.44 -2.91 7.19
N LEU A 97 7.59 -2.78 6.17
CA LEU A 97 8.01 -2.40 4.82
C LEU A 97 8.71 -1.03 4.83
N ALA A 98 8.19 -0.06 5.58
CA ALA A 98 8.80 1.26 5.67
C ALA A 98 10.17 1.26 6.37
N MET A 99 10.40 0.34 7.32
CA MET A 99 11.65 0.19 8.05
C MET A 99 12.76 -0.49 7.24
N SER A 100 12.39 -1.35 6.29
CA SER A 100 13.33 -2.21 5.56
C SER A 100 14.01 -1.52 4.37
N LYS A 101 13.46 -0.41 3.83
CA LYS A 101 14.08 0.31 2.71
C LYS A 101 15.32 1.08 3.15
N SER A 102 16.51 0.52 2.90
CA SER A 102 17.78 1.13 3.35
C SER A 102 18.16 2.45 2.66
N ASN A 103 17.68 2.67 1.44
CA ASN A 103 18.11 3.81 0.61
C ASN A 103 17.14 5.00 0.66
N THR A 104 15.91 4.81 1.15
CA THR A 104 14.90 5.87 1.26
C THR A 104 14.04 5.59 2.47
N LYS A 105 14.09 6.48 3.46
CA LYS A 105 13.28 6.44 4.66
C LYS A 105 11.82 6.70 4.29
N LEU A 106 11.02 5.65 4.27
CA LEU A 106 9.59 5.77 4.05
C LEU A 106 8.89 6.14 5.36
N GLN A 107 8.02 7.14 5.32
CA GLN A 107 7.16 7.48 6.44
C GLN A 107 5.70 7.29 6.03
N PHE A 108 5.06 6.27 6.60
CA PHE A 108 3.65 5.97 6.33
C PHE A 108 2.73 6.63 7.35
N TYR A 109 1.72 7.32 6.84
CA TYR A 109 0.56 7.79 7.59
C TYR A 109 -0.64 6.96 7.18
N PHE A 110 -1.43 6.50 8.14
CA PHE A 110 -2.58 5.63 7.88
C PHE A 110 -3.86 6.36 8.22
N ALA A 111 -4.80 6.38 7.29
CA ALA A 111 -6.14 6.91 7.48
C ALA A 111 -7.18 5.84 7.12
N PRO A 112 -7.42 4.85 8.00
CA PRO A 112 -8.46 3.87 7.79
C PRO A 112 -9.83 4.43 8.18
N THR A 113 -10.87 4.09 7.41
CA THR A 113 -12.25 4.43 7.80
C THR A 113 -12.71 3.65 9.03
N ASN A 114 -12.28 2.39 9.17
CA ASN A 114 -12.53 1.52 10.32
C ASN A 114 -11.32 0.59 10.56
N LEU A 115 -11.11 0.18 11.83
CA LEU A 115 -10.15 -0.87 12.17
C LEU A 115 -10.87 -2.20 12.35
N TRP A 116 -10.65 -3.10 11.39
CA TRP A 116 -11.24 -4.43 11.38
C TRP A 116 -10.46 -5.43 12.20
N THR A 117 -11.23 -6.30 12.84
CA THR A 117 -10.76 -7.57 13.40
C THR A 117 -11.71 -8.63 12.88
N HIS A 118 -11.25 -9.87 12.74
CA HIS A 118 -12.08 -10.99 12.29
C HIS A 118 -13.41 -11.09 13.07
N THR A 119 -13.37 -10.88 14.39
CA THR A 119 -14.58 -10.85 15.24
C THR A 119 -15.55 -9.74 14.88
N ARG A 120 -15.07 -8.51 14.67
CA ARG A 120 -15.91 -7.35 14.33
C ARG A 120 -16.57 -7.51 12.96
N LEU A 121 -15.82 -8.04 12.00
CA LEU A 121 -16.34 -8.29 10.66
C LEU A 121 -17.45 -9.35 10.71
N LEU A 122 -17.23 -10.47 11.42
CA LEU A 122 -18.25 -11.51 11.58
C LEU A 122 -19.50 -10.97 12.29
N GLN A 123 -19.32 -10.19 13.36
CA GLN A 123 -20.43 -9.58 14.10
C GLN A 123 -21.29 -8.66 13.22
N GLU A 124 -20.66 -7.85 12.35
CA GLU A 124 -21.41 -6.99 11.43
C GLU A 124 -22.17 -7.78 10.36
N ILE A 125 -21.59 -8.86 9.85
CA ILE A 125 -22.28 -9.76 8.91
C ILE A 125 -23.48 -10.41 9.59
N GLU A 126 -23.32 -10.88 10.83
CA GLU A 126 -24.39 -11.52 11.61
C GLU A 126 -25.53 -10.54 11.96
N THR A 127 -25.19 -9.28 12.26
CA THR A 127 -26.19 -8.24 12.62
C THR A 127 -26.93 -7.70 11.40
N SER A 128 -26.40 -7.92 10.19
CA SER A 128 -26.99 -7.44 8.93
C SER A 128 -27.94 -8.44 8.26
N GLN A 129 -28.19 -9.60 8.89
CA GLN A 129 -29.22 -10.58 8.49
C GLN A 129 -30.49 -10.41 9.31
#